data_AF-A0A936GUV5-F1
#
_entry.id   AF-A0A936GUV5-F1
#
_cell.length_a   1.000
_cell.length_b   1.000
_cell.length_c   1.000
_cell.angle_alpha   90.00
_cell.angle_beta   90.00
_cell.angle_gamma   90.00
#
_symmetry.space_group_name_H-M   'P 1'
#
loop_
_entity.id
_entity.type
_entity.pdbx_description
1 polymer ?
#
loop_
_entity_poly.entity_id
_entity_poly.type
_entity_poly.pdbx_seq_one_letter_code
_entity_poly.pdbx_strand_id
1 'polypeptide(L)'
;MKWILSGLFLLTCLSLSWSQTDSNQLDTVSYQPEWKVKVLNYRLSGRTASGIHTKKIKEPFVAVSRDLLAAIPLGSYIELSDCLWAGKYKVMDKMGKRHTNTIDVFSKKKNRGIQHCRCKPLESNGS
;
A
#
# COMPACT_ATOMS: atom_id res chain seq x y z
N MET A 1 -68.65 -12.78 -39.37
CA MET A 1 -69.51 -11.75 -38.71
C MET A 1 -69.20 -11.73 -37.22
N LYS A 2 -69.21 -10.53 -36.63
CA LYS A 2 -69.27 -10.16 -35.19
C LYS A 2 -67.98 -10.45 -34.37
N TRP A 3 -67.07 -9.48 -34.14
CA TRP A 3 -67.15 -8.23 -33.32
C TRP A 3 -67.36 -8.55 -31.83
N ILE A 4 -66.78 -7.93 -30.80
CA ILE A 4 -65.70 -6.95 -30.54
C ILE A 4 -65.56 -6.89 -28.99
N LEU A 5 -64.36 -6.54 -28.49
CA LEU A 5 -64.00 -5.94 -27.19
C LEU A 5 -64.70 -6.36 -25.87
N SER A 6 -63.87 -6.67 -24.87
CA SER A 6 -63.66 -5.90 -23.63
C SER A 6 -62.70 -6.72 -22.75
N GLY A 7 -61.50 -6.26 -22.39
CA GLY A 7 -61.25 -5.05 -21.62
C GLY A 7 -61.26 -5.40 -20.14
N LEU A 8 -60.14 -5.93 -19.61
CA LEU A 8 -59.88 -5.93 -18.17
C LEU A 8 -58.40 -5.65 -17.92
N PHE A 9 -58.13 -4.37 -17.68
CA PHE A 9 -56.88 -3.85 -17.17
C PHE A 9 -56.81 -4.23 -15.69
N LEU A 10 -55.90 -5.13 -15.30
CA LEU A 10 -55.55 -5.35 -13.91
C LEU A 10 -54.14 -4.78 -13.70
N LEU A 11 -54.11 -3.55 -13.18
CA LEU A 11 -52.95 -3.00 -12.48
C LEU A 11 -52.69 -3.89 -11.27
N THR A 12 -51.56 -4.60 -11.25
CA THR A 12 -50.95 -5.06 -10.01
C THR A 12 -49.69 -4.23 -9.76
N CYS A 13 -49.77 -3.45 -8.69
CA CYS A 13 -48.75 -2.54 -8.20
C CYS A 13 -47.38 -3.22 -8.11
N LEU A 14 -46.37 -2.58 -8.71
CA LEU A 14 -44.98 -2.80 -8.34
C LEU A 14 -44.83 -2.46 -6.86
N SER A 15 -44.65 -3.46 -6.01
CA SER A 15 -44.06 -3.27 -4.69
C SER A 15 -42.57 -2.96 -4.89
N LEU A 16 -42.24 -1.67 -5.00
CA LEU A 16 -40.87 -1.21 -4.75
C LEU A 16 -40.58 -1.45 -3.26
N SER A 17 -39.96 -2.58 -2.96
CA SER A 17 -39.26 -2.74 -1.70
C SER A 17 -38.05 -1.80 -1.72
N TRP A 18 -38.19 -0.62 -1.10
CA TRP A 18 -37.04 0.16 -0.68
C TRP A 18 -36.28 -0.65 0.36
N SER A 19 -35.30 -1.42 -0.12
CA SER A 19 -34.28 -1.98 0.75
C SER A 19 -33.37 -0.81 1.14
N GLN A 20 -33.60 -0.24 2.32
CA GLN A 20 -32.60 0.59 2.99
C GLN A 20 -31.42 -0.32 3.32
N THR A 21 -30.48 -0.40 2.38
CA THR A 21 -29.15 -0.94 2.67
C THR A 21 -28.42 0.14 3.46
N ASP A 22 -28.51 0.05 4.80
CA ASP A 22 -27.66 0.82 5.70
C ASP A 22 -26.20 0.52 5.34
N SER A 23 -25.65 1.43 4.53
CA SER A 23 -24.27 1.37 4.04
C SER A 23 -23.36 1.92 5.13
N ASN A 24 -23.31 1.23 6.27
CA ASN A 24 -22.19 1.31 7.20
C ASN A 24 -21.33 0.07 7.01
N GLN A 25 -20.95 -0.18 5.75
CA GLN A 25 -19.81 -1.03 5.47
C GLN A 25 -18.59 -0.16 5.81
N LEU A 26 -18.18 -0.21 7.08
CA LEU A 26 -16.84 0.20 7.45
C LEU A 26 -15.91 -0.60 6.54
N ASP A 27 -15.33 0.09 5.55
CA ASP A 27 -14.21 -0.40 4.77
C ASP A 27 -13.12 -0.75 5.78
N THR A 28 -13.14 -2.00 6.22
CA THR A 28 -12.09 -2.59 7.01
C THR A 28 -10.96 -2.74 6.01
N VAL A 29 -10.18 -1.66 5.86
CA VAL A 29 -8.94 -1.65 5.10
C VAL A 29 -8.16 -2.84 5.64
N SER A 30 -8.11 -3.92 4.85
CA SER A 30 -7.44 -5.16 5.21
C SER A 30 -5.98 -4.83 5.43
N TYR A 31 -5.62 -4.56 6.68
CA TYR A 31 -4.25 -4.32 7.08
C TYR A 31 -3.49 -5.61 6.79
N GLN A 32 -2.73 -5.63 5.70
CA GLN A 32 -1.84 -6.73 5.42
C GLN A 32 -0.69 -6.61 6.42
N PRO A 33 -0.52 -7.56 7.35
CA PRO A 33 0.54 -7.49 8.35
C PRO A 33 1.93 -7.66 7.70
N GLU A 34 1.97 -8.18 6.48
CA GLU A 34 3.20 -8.52 5.77
C GLU A 34 3.01 -8.40 4.25
N TRP A 35 4.05 -7.91 3.57
CA TRP A 35 4.12 -7.81 2.11
C TRP A 35 5.33 -8.56 1.57
N LYS A 36 5.19 -9.16 0.39
CA LYS A 36 6.34 -9.62 -0.40
C LYS A 36 6.78 -8.51 -1.33
N VAL A 37 7.93 -7.89 -1.05
CA VAL A 37 8.42 -6.70 -1.76
C VAL A 37 9.61 -7.05 -2.65
N LYS A 38 9.74 -6.34 -3.77
CA LYS A 38 10.97 -6.32 -4.57
C LYS A 38 11.98 -5.37 -3.92
N VAL A 39 13.20 -5.82 -3.64
CA VAL A 39 14.25 -5.02 -3.01
C VAL A 39 15.40 -4.73 -3.95
N LEU A 40 15.76 -3.45 -4.01
CA LEU A 40 16.81 -2.86 -4.83
C LEU A 40 17.90 -2.20 -3.95
N ASN A 41 19.00 -1.78 -4.58
CA ASN A 41 20.07 -1.03 -3.92
C ASN A 41 20.05 0.44 -4.35
N TYR A 42 19.79 1.31 -3.38
CA TYR A 42 19.77 2.76 -3.53
C TYR A 42 21.15 3.34 -3.27
N ARG A 43 21.67 4.14 -4.20
CA ARG A 43 23.00 4.77 -4.09
C ARG A 43 23.03 6.26 -4.34
N LEU A 44 21.90 6.87 -4.69
CA LEU A 44 21.89 8.27 -5.08
C LEU A 44 22.14 9.16 -3.85
N SER A 45 23.03 10.13 -4.02
CA SER A 45 23.25 11.19 -3.04
C SER A 45 22.25 12.31 -3.29
N GLY A 46 21.57 12.78 -2.25
CA GLY A 46 20.58 13.84 -2.39
C GLY A 46 19.82 14.12 -1.10
N ARG A 47 18.76 14.90 -1.21
CA ARG A 47 17.78 15.13 -0.13
C ARG A 47 16.66 14.10 -0.27
N THR A 48 16.37 13.37 0.79
CA THR A 48 15.27 12.40 0.83
C THR A 48 13.91 13.13 0.87
N ALA A 49 12.81 12.41 0.64
CA ALA A 49 11.46 12.96 0.82
C ALA A 49 11.19 13.45 2.25
N SER A 50 11.86 12.92 3.28
CA SER A 50 11.83 13.43 4.66
C SER A 50 12.65 14.72 4.86
N GLY A 51 13.30 15.24 3.82
CA GLY A 51 14.03 16.52 3.87
C GLY A 51 15.48 16.42 4.35
N ILE A 52 15.93 15.25 4.80
CA ILE A 52 17.30 15.05 5.29
C ILE A 52 18.22 14.67 4.13
N HIS A 53 19.41 15.25 4.08
CA HIS A 53 20.41 14.85 3.09
C HIS A 53 20.95 13.45 3.42
N THR A 54 21.03 12.54 2.45
CA THR A 54 21.46 11.14 2.64
C THR A 54 22.80 10.99 3.38
N LYS A 55 23.76 11.88 3.12
CA LYS A 55 25.05 11.96 3.82
C LYS A 55 24.95 12.23 5.34
N LYS A 56 23.86 12.82 5.82
CA LYS A 56 23.62 13.14 7.24
C LYS A 56 22.86 12.02 7.98
N ILE A 57 22.27 11.07 7.27
CA ILE A 57 21.53 9.96 7.87
C ILE A 57 22.53 8.89 8.30
N LYS A 58 22.56 8.56 9.59
CA LYS A 58 23.49 7.58 10.17
C LYS A 58 22.87 6.18 10.30
N GLU A 59 21.56 6.09 10.45
CA GLU A 59 20.83 4.83 10.57
C GLU A 59 20.52 4.21 9.19
N PRO A 60 20.33 2.88 9.09
CA PRO A 60 19.86 2.24 7.88
C PRO A 60 18.48 2.78 7.47
N PHE A 61 18.33 3.13 6.20
CA PHE A 61 17.08 3.68 5.68
C PHE A 61 16.76 3.17 4.29
N VAL A 62 15.48 3.34 3.92
CA VAL A 62 14.93 2.90 2.64
C VAL A 62 14.14 4.01 1.96
N ALA A 63 14.04 3.90 0.64
CA ALA A 63 12.96 4.48 -0.15
C ALA A 63 11.89 3.41 -0.40
N VAL A 64 10.61 3.77 -0.32
CA VAL A 64 9.52 2.83 -0.59
C VAL A 64 8.67 3.31 -1.76
N SER A 65 8.07 2.37 -2.50
CA SER A 65 7.12 2.70 -3.55
C SER A 65 5.86 3.37 -2.99
N ARG A 66 5.20 4.17 -3.82
CA ARG A 66 4.15 5.08 -3.35
C ARG A 66 2.89 4.37 -2.85
N ASP A 67 2.60 3.21 -3.42
CA ASP A 67 1.52 2.31 -3.02
C ASP A 67 1.71 1.78 -1.59
N LEU A 68 2.95 1.64 -1.13
CA LEU A 68 3.24 1.18 0.22
C LEU A 68 3.13 2.31 1.27
N LEU A 69 3.28 3.58 0.89
CA LEU A 69 3.33 4.71 1.83
C LEU A 69 2.07 4.89 2.68
N ALA A 70 0.91 4.41 2.22
CA ALA A 70 -0.31 4.46 3.02
C ALA A 70 -0.20 3.57 4.27
N ALA A 71 0.48 2.43 4.17
CA ALA A 71 0.68 1.49 5.27
C ALA A 71 2.01 1.70 6.01
N ILE A 72 3.06 2.14 5.29
CA ILE A 72 4.39 2.41 5.84
C ILE A 72 4.79 3.88 5.55
N PRO A 73 4.25 4.84 6.31
CA PRO A 73 4.47 6.26 6.05
C PRO A 73 5.92 6.69 6.27
N LEU A 74 6.33 7.83 5.71
CA LEU A 74 7.64 8.42 5.96
C LEU A 74 7.87 8.60 7.47
N GLY A 75 9.07 8.26 7.94
CA GLY A 75 9.45 8.30 9.35
C GLY A 75 9.19 7.00 10.11
N SER A 76 8.33 6.12 9.60
CA SER A 76 8.08 4.80 10.19
C SER A 76 9.29 3.86 10.04
N TYR A 77 9.25 2.74 10.76
CA TYR A 77 10.23 1.68 10.64
C TYR A 77 9.60 0.43 10.03
N ILE A 78 10.40 -0.30 9.26
CA ILE A 78 10.04 -1.61 8.70
C ILE A 78 11.11 -2.63 9.06
N GLU A 79 10.72 -3.90 9.01
CA GLU A 79 11.63 -5.04 9.04
C GLU A 79 11.57 -5.78 7.70
N LEU A 80 12.74 -6.00 7.09
CA LEU A 80 12.92 -6.90 5.96
C LEU A 80 13.42 -8.25 6.47
N SER A 81 12.87 -9.34 5.93
CA SER A 81 13.26 -10.72 6.25
C SER A 81 13.26 -11.61 5.00
N ASP A 82 13.74 -12.85 5.16
CA ASP A 82 13.82 -13.87 4.12
C ASP A 82 14.64 -13.48 2.87
N CYS A 83 15.67 -12.63 3.04
CA CYS A 83 16.55 -12.19 1.96
C CYS A 83 17.89 -11.65 2.48
N LEU A 84 18.84 -11.33 1.58
CA LEU A 84 20.14 -10.78 1.97
C LEU A 84 20.05 -9.36 2.54
N TRP A 85 18.95 -8.65 2.27
CA TRP A 85 18.66 -7.32 2.79
C TRP A 85 17.89 -7.36 4.12
N ALA A 86 17.89 -8.51 4.82
CA ALA A 86 17.23 -8.61 6.10
C ALA A 86 17.77 -7.60 7.12
N GLY A 87 16.87 -6.98 7.88
CA GLY A 87 17.20 -5.97 8.88
C GLY A 87 16.09 -4.95 9.09
N LYS A 88 16.33 -4.01 10.01
CA LYS A 88 15.42 -2.92 10.35
C LYS A 88 15.84 -1.64 9.64
N TYR A 89 14.87 -0.95 9.06
CA TYR A 89 15.12 0.25 8.26
C TYR A 89 14.10 1.33 8.56
N LYS A 90 14.55 2.58 8.54
CA LYS A 90 13.66 3.72 8.57
C LYS A 90 13.19 4.10 7.17
N VAL A 91 11.89 4.34 7.01
CA VAL A 91 11.32 4.84 5.75
C VAL A 91 11.61 6.33 5.64
N MET A 92 12.58 6.71 4.82
CA MET A 92 13.04 8.11 4.75
C MET A 92 12.74 8.77 3.41
N ASP A 93 12.50 7.98 2.38
CA ASP A 93 12.32 8.47 1.02
C ASP A 93 11.17 7.77 0.30
N LYS A 94 10.76 8.32 -0.84
CA LYS A 94 9.73 7.74 -1.69
C LYS A 94 10.23 7.56 -3.12
N MET A 95 9.85 6.46 -3.73
CA MET A 95 10.23 6.17 -5.11
C MET A 95 9.38 6.95 -6.13
N GLY A 96 9.87 6.98 -7.37
CA GLY A 96 9.11 7.47 -8.52
C GLY A 96 7.84 6.66 -8.78
N LYS A 97 6.90 7.22 -9.55
CA LYS A 97 5.56 6.63 -9.82
C LYS A 97 5.59 5.26 -10.52
N ARG A 98 6.70 4.88 -11.15
CA ARG A 98 6.82 3.65 -11.94
C ARG A 98 7.06 2.40 -11.09
N HIS A 99 7.34 2.56 -9.80
CA HIS A 99 7.61 1.45 -8.90
C HIS A 99 6.34 1.09 -8.12
N THR A 100 6.08 -0.21 -8.03
CA THR A 100 5.00 -0.80 -7.23
C THR A 100 5.60 -1.90 -6.36
N ASN A 101 5.11 -2.03 -5.13
CA ASN A 101 5.53 -3.04 -4.16
C ASN A 101 7.06 -3.24 -4.10
N THR A 102 7.80 -2.12 -4.10
CA THR A 102 9.26 -2.09 -4.24
C THR A 102 9.87 -1.23 -3.13
N ILE A 103 11.02 -1.69 -2.61
CA ILE A 103 11.81 -1.02 -1.59
C ILE A 103 13.24 -0.88 -2.11
N ASP A 104 13.82 0.31 -1.94
CA ASP A 104 15.21 0.59 -2.32
C ASP A 104 16.03 0.85 -1.06
N VAL A 105 16.94 -0.08 -0.74
CA VAL A 105 17.75 0.00 0.49
C VAL A 105 18.98 0.86 0.22
N PHE A 106 19.18 1.91 1.01
CA PHE A 106 20.39 2.73 0.88
C PHE A 106 21.62 1.95 1.32
N SER A 107 22.52 1.67 0.39
CA SER A 107 23.77 0.98 0.70
C SER A 107 24.92 1.40 -0.20
N LYS A 108 26.03 1.81 0.45
CA LYS A 108 27.30 2.06 -0.24
C LYS A 108 28.01 0.77 -0.66
N LYS A 109 27.57 -0.40 -0.17
CA LYS A 109 28.18 -1.71 -0.49
C LYS A 109 27.87 -2.14 -1.92
N LYS A 110 28.64 -3.08 -2.48
CA LYS A 110 28.45 -3.66 -3.82
C LYS A 110 27.00 -4.11 -4.01
N ASN A 111 26.48 -3.91 -5.23
CA ASN A 111 25.10 -4.29 -5.58
C ASN A 111 24.88 -5.80 -5.32
N ARG A 112 23.80 -6.14 -4.61
CA ARG A 112 23.39 -7.51 -4.29
C ARG A 112 22.38 -8.07 -5.28
N GLY A 113 22.11 -7.34 -6.37
CA GLY A 113 21.08 -7.67 -7.34
C GLY A 113 19.68 -7.36 -6.83
N ILE A 114 18.68 -7.73 -7.64
CA ILE A 114 17.27 -7.65 -7.27
C ILE A 114 16.92 -8.85 -6.40
N GLN A 115 16.29 -8.62 -5.26
CA GLN A 115 15.78 -9.70 -4.40
C GLN A 115 14.30 -9.51 -4.08
N HIS A 116 13.67 -10.55 -3.56
CA HIS A 116 12.34 -10.45 -3.00
C HIS A 116 12.44 -10.75 -1.51
N CYS A 117 11.97 -9.83 -0.68
CA CYS A 117 11.99 -9.95 0.76
C CYS A 117 10.57 -9.98 1.29
N ARG A 118 10.38 -10.51 2.48
CA ARG A 118 9.20 -10.18 3.27
C ARG A 118 9.42 -8.85 3.97
N CYS A 119 8.37 -8.07 4.09
CA CYS A 119 8.38 -6.75 4.69
C CYS A 119 7.19 -6.62 5.64
N LYS A 120 7.43 -6.14 6.85
CA LYS A 120 6.38 -5.80 7.81
C LYS A 120 6.67 -4.45 8.49
N PRO A 121 5.63 -3.71 8.90
CA PRO A 121 5.83 -2.49 9.67
C PRO A 121 6.31 -2.84 11.09
N LEU A 122 7.11 -1.97 11.68
CA LEU A 122 7.46 -2.02 13.09
C LEU A 122 6.65 -0.97 13.83
N GLU A 123 5.88 -1.39 14.82
CA GLU A 123 5.20 -0.44 15.69
C GLU A 123 6.24 0.41 16.42
N SER A 124 6.04 1.73 16.40
CA SER A 124 6.78 2.61 17.28
C SER A 124 6.28 2.34 18.68
N ASN A 125 6.98 1.50 19.44
CA ASN A 125 6.75 1.42 20.88
C ASN A 125 7.00 2.81 21.45
N GLY A 126 5.91 3.55 21.72
CA GLY A 126 5.97 4.82 22.42
C GLY A 126 6.71 4.61 23.73
N SER A 127 7.91 5.17 23.80
CA SER A 127 8.74 5.20 25.00
C SER A 127 8.82 6.64 25.47
#